data_AF-A0AAV9ZPX2-F1
#
_entry.id   AF-A0AAV9ZPX2-F1
#
_cell.length_a   1.000
_cell.length_b   1.000
_cell.length_c   1.000
_cell.angle_alpha   90.00
_cell.angle_beta   90.00
_cell.angle_gamma   90.00
#
_symmetry.space_group_name_H-M   'P 1'
#
loop_
_entity.id
_entity.type
_entity.pdbx_description
1 polymer ?
#
loop_
_entity_poly.entity_id
_entity_poly.type
_entity_poly.pdbx_seq_one_letter_code
_entity_poly.pdbx_strand_id
1 'polypeptide(L)'
;LQRTLRNATYAKFGVAQADDFGLHIPASKDVVAACERGVDPPEDSSQWDYGPGYTRSRLNDLMINKVVDHAIATDGPQGKITKNRVDRDFLVGLMYDTMKAYRGIWKKMQPQFNEETEHMETPQEARMRGAQQIQQHQLDTKSTSAKRRVTVKTIDIKVLGGRSGDVATWKRLLQMIQLLGVAGMSSEEEDELIVGDLPSKLYRIKLCIWREPRVVDYLRFVDDQTFLDKQTQPGPKAAARIRDPANGPGVALAPRGLPKSLFNSEWLAKVTPGYMKELNISKKAFELFVAATDRM
;
A
#
# COMPACT_ATOMS: atom_id res chain seq x y z
N LEU A 1 1.55 18.39 9.51
CA LEU A 1 2.26 17.38 10.32
C LEU A 1 3.00 16.42 9.41
N GLN A 2 2.45 15.27 9.00
CA GLN A 2 3.18 14.31 8.14
C GLN A 2 3.72 14.93 6.83
N ARG A 3 2.92 15.76 6.12
CA ARG A 3 3.41 16.48 4.93
C ARG A 3 4.57 17.44 5.23
N THR A 4 4.52 18.14 6.36
CA THR A 4 5.56 19.10 6.78
C THR A 4 6.86 18.37 7.09
N LEU A 5 6.80 17.33 7.93
CA LEU A 5 7.94 16.47 8.27
C LEU A 5 8.56 15.81 7.04
N ARG A 6 7.71 15.29 6.14
CA ARG A 6 8.15 14.69 4.88
C ARG A 6 8.90 15.70 4.02
N ASN A 7 8.36 16.90 3.83
CA ASN A 7 9.01 17.94 3.04
C ASN A 7 10.36 18.37 3.67
N ALA A 8 10.42 18.50 5.00
CA ALA A 8 11.66 18.78 5.71
C ALA A 8 12.70 17.67 5.53
N THR A 9 12.25 16.41 5.58
CA THR A 9 13.10 15.25 5.32
C THR A 9 13.63 15.28 3.89
N TYR A 10 12.76 15.53 2.91
CA TYR A 10 13.13 15.55 1.50
C TYR A 10 14.16 16.64 1.21
N ALA A 11 13.96 17.84 1.77
CA ALA A 11 14.93 18.92 1.70
C ALA A 11 16.28 18.53 2.33
N LYS A 12 16.28 17.93 3.53
CA LYS A 12 17.51 17.53 4.22
C LYS A 12 18.28 16.43 3.47
N PHE A 13 17.58 15.51 2.81
CA PHE A 13 18.18 14.35 2.15
C PHE A 13 18.39 14.55 0.64
N GLY A 14 17.99 15.69 0.09
CA GLY A 14 18.13 15.97 -1.34
C GLY A 14 17.32 15.01 -2.21
N VAL A 15 16.17 14.54 -1.72
CA VAL A 15 15.29 13.59 -2.42
C VAL A 15 13.98 14.26 -2.81
N ALA A 16 13.38 13.84 -3.92
CA ALA A 16 12.11 14.40 -4.41
C ALA A 16 10.89 13.61 -3.90
N GLN A 17 11.07 12.31 -3.68
CA GLN A 17 10.02 11.38 -3.29
C GLN A 17 10.55 10.27 -2.37
N ALA A 18 9.63 9.52 -1.75
CA ALA A 18 10.00 8.46 -0.80
C ALA A 18 10.77 7.32 -1.48
N ASP A 19 10.43 7.04 -2.74
CA ASP A 19 11.03 5.95 -3.52
C ASP A 19 12.53 6.20 -3.80
N ASP A 20 12.98 7.46 -3.78
CA ASP A 20 14.38 7.83 -3.97
C ASP A 20 15.27 7.32 -2.82
N PHE A 21 14.71 7.08 -1.62
CA PHE A 21 15.43 6.43 -0.52
C PHE A 21 15.83 4.99 -0.83
N GLY A 22 15.30 4.40 -1.91
CA GLY A 22 15.78 3.15 -2.48
C GLY A 22 17.26 3.19 -2.87
N LEU A 23 17.77 4.37 -3.26
CA LEU A 23 19.15 4.62 -3.65
C LEU A 23 19.98 5.28 -2.55
N HIS A 24 19.42 5.39 -1.33
CA HIS A 24 20.08 5.99 -0.19
C HIS A 24 21.40 5.26 0.13
N ILE A 25 22.46 6.02 0.37
CA ILE A 25 23.76 5.50 0.82
C ILE A 25 23.79 5.61 2.35
N PRO A 26 23.70 4.48 3.09
CA PRO A 26 23.72 4.51 4.54
C PRO A 26 25.06 5.03 5.08
N ALA A 27 25.04 5.54 6.31
CA ALA A 27 26.26 5.94 7.00
C ALA A 27 27.19 4.73 7.18
N SER A 28 28.50 4.97 7.07
CA SER A 28 29.50 3.94 7.32
C SER A 28 29.55 3.57 8.81
N LYS A 29 30.04 2.37 9.11
CA LYS A 29 30.19 1.91 10.50
C LYS A 29 31.08 2.85 11.33
N ASP A 30 32.08 3.45 10.72
CA ASP A 30 33.00 4.37 11.40
C ASP A 30 32.31 5.68 11.80
N VAL A 31 31.46 6.22 10.92
CA VAL A 31 30.65 7.42 11.21
C VAL A 31 29.66 7.13 12.32
N VAL A 32 28.96 6.00 12.25
CA VAL A 32 28.02 5.59 13.31
C VAL A 32 28.77 5.42 14.64
N ALA A 33 29.90 4.70 14.64
CA ALA A 33 30.68 4.49 15.86
C ALA A 33 31.26 5.79 16.44
N ALA A 34 31.63 6.76 15.60
CA ALA A 34 32.03 8.09 16.06
C ALA A 34 30.87 8.83 16.73
N CYS A 35 29.67 8.76 16.15
CA CYS A 35 28.45 9.33 16.74
C CYS A 35 28.13 8.71 18.09
N GLU A 36 28.23 7.39 18.23
CA GLU A 36 28.01 6.70 19.51
C GLU A 36 29.02 7.15 20.59
N ARG A 37 30.26 7.50 20.20
CA ARG A 37 31.26 8.08 21.11
C ARG A 37 31.04 9.56 21.43
N GLY A 38 30.02 10.19 20.84
CA GLY A 38 29.65 11.58 21.08
C GLY A 38 30.19 12.59 20.09
N VAL A 39 30.74 12.14 18.96
CA VAL A 39 31.12 13.04 17.86
C VAL A 39 29.89 13.31 17.01
N ASP A 40 29.47 14.57 16.90
CA ASP A 40 28.33 14.90 16.05
C ASP A 40 28.64 14.64 14.56
N PRO A 41 27.63 14.20 13.77
CA PRO A 41 27.82 14.02 12.34
C PRO A 41 28.05 15.35 11.65
N PRO A 42 28.73 15.36 10.48
CA PRO A 42 28.89 16.56 9.67
C PRO A 42 27.56 17.29 9.47
N GLU A 43 27.58 18.61 9.45
CA GLU A 43 26.37 19.44 9.36
C GLU A 43 25.53 19.09 8.13
N ASP A 44 26.22 18.89 7.01
CA ASP A 44 25.66 18.48 5.71
C ASP A 44 25.49 16.97 5.56
N SER A 45 25.65 16.20 6.64
CA SER A 45 25.34 14.77 6.58
C SER A 45 23.87 14.56 6.28
N SER A 46 23.63 13.77 5.24
CA SER A 46 22.31 13.33 4.80
C SER A 46 22.26 11.81 4.77
N GLN A 47 22.86 11.17 5.78
CA GLN A 47 22.95 9.71 5.86
C GLN A 47 22.18 9.18 7.08
N TRP A 48 21.26 8.26 6.82
CA TRP A 48 20.71 7.37 7.84
C TRP A 48 21.66 6.21 8.13
N ASP A 49 21.69 5.76 9.37
CA ASP A 49 22.14 4.42 9.73
C ASP A 49 21.00 3.42 9.45
N TYR A 50 21.25 2.41 8.63
CA TYR A 50 20.31 1.31 8.36
C TYR A 50 20.81 -0.06 8.88
N GLY A 51 21.89 -0.06 9.64
CA GLY A 51 22.52 -1.23 10.23
C GLY A 51 21.68 -1.93 11.30
N PRO A 52 22.22 -3.02 11.88
CA PRO A 52 21.60 -3.68 13.02
C PRO A 52 21.46 -2.70 14.18
N GLY A 53 20.24 -2.56 14.72
CA GLY A 53 20.00 -1.64 15.83
C GLY A 53 19.75 -0.18 15.44
N TYR A 54 19.56 0.14 14.15
CA TYR A 54 19.35 1.51 13.65
C TYR A 54 18.31 2.36 14.42
N THR A 55 17.31 1.74 15.06
CA THR A 55 16.31 2.45 15.87
C THR A 55 16.85 3.01 17.18
N ARG A 56 18.05 2.60 17.59
CA ARG A 56 18.78 3.08 18.79
C ARG A 56 20.07 3.82 18.40
N SER A 57 20.23 4.12 17.11
CA SER A 57 21.42 4.76 16.57
C SER A 57 21.39 6.23 16.93
N ARG A 58 22.41 6.70 17.66
CA ARG A 58 22.52 8.12 18.02
C ARG A 58 22.60 9.01 16.79
N LEU A 59 23.20 8.52 15.70
CA LEU A 59 23.20 9.23 14.42
C LEU A 59 21.77 9.49 13.92
N ASN A 60 20.91 8.46 13.94
CA ASN A 60 19.53 8.60 13.49
C ASN A 60 18.74 9.54 14.41
N ASP A 61 18.97 9.49 15.71
CA ASP A 61 18.33 10.38 16.68
C ASP A 61 18.68 11.84 16.39
N LEU A 62 19.95 12.14 16.13
CA LEU A 62 20.42 13.47 15.76
C LEU A 62 19.81 13.93 14.42
N MET A 63 19.76 13.04 13.43
CA MET A 63 19.18 13.34 12.12
C MET A 63 17.67 13.58 12.19
N ILE A 64 16.93 12.79 12.98
CA ILE A 64 15.50 12.99 13.24
C ILE A 64 15.27 14.34 13.91
N ASN A 65 16.05 14.68 14.94
CA ASN A 65 15.92 15.97 15.62
C ASN A 65 16.17 17.14 14.65
N LYS A 66 17.22 17.08 13.82
CA LYS A 66 17.50 18.10 12.79
C LYS A 66 16.31 18.27 11.82
N VAL A 67 15.68 17.17 11.40
CA VAL A 67 14.48 17.22 10.53
C VAL A 67 13.28 17.83 11.24
N VAL A 68 13.03 17.46 12.51
CA VAL A 68 11.94 18.02 13.32
C VAL A 68 12.15 19.51 13.55
N ASP A 69 13.38 19.94 13.87
CA ASP A 69 13.73 21.35 14.03
C ASP A 69 13.48 22.15 12.75
N HIS A 70 13.92 21.62 11.61
CA HIS A 70 13.67 22.25 10.32
C HIS A 70 12.16 22.31 10.00
N ALA A 71 11.40 21.27 10.33
CA ALA A 71 9.95 21.26 10.14
C ALA A 71 9.24 22.30 11.02
N ILE A 72 9.66 22.46 12.28
CA ILE A 72 9.12 23.48 13.20
C ILE A 72 9.46 24.89 12.68
N ALA A 73 10.71 25.12 12.31
CA ALA A 73 11.18 26.42 11.80
C ALA A 73 10.44 26.84 10.53
N THR A 74 10.20 25.90 9.61
CA THR A 74 9.53 26.17 8.32
C THR A 74 8.00 26.24 8.40
N ASP A 75 7.37 25.65 9.42
CA ASP A 75 5.92 25.70 9.62
C ASP A 75 5.44 27.11 10.00
N GLY A 76 6.29 27.88 10.70
CA GLY A 76 6.03 29.29 11.04
C GLY A 76 4.89 29.49 12.06
N PRO A 77 4.50 30.75 12.35
CA PRO A 77 3.53 31.07 13.41
C PRO A 77 2.10 30.61 13.12
N GLN A 78 1.73 30.55 11.83
CA GLN A 78 0.41 30.14 11.35
C GLN A 78 0.36 28.65 10.97
N GLY A 79 1.48 27.95 11.07
CA GLY A 79 1.63 26.57 10.65
C GLY A 79 0.92 25.56 11.54
N LYS A 80 0.78 24.32 11.06
CA LYS A 80 -0.03 23.29 11.72
C LYS A 80 0.63 22.73 12.98
N ILE A 81 1.96 22.73 13.07
CA ILE A 81 2.73 22.31 14.24
C ILE A 81 2.57 23.38 15.32
N THR A 82 2.91 24.63 15.00
CA THR A 82 2.91 25.74 15.96
C THR A 82 1.50 26.07 16.44
N LYS A 83 0.53 26.20 15.52
CA LYS A 83 -0.87 26.53 15.85
C LYS A 83 -1.54 25.51 16.76
N ASN A 84 -1.27 24.23 16.52
CA ASN A 84 -1.89 23.14 17.28
C ASN A 84 -1.04 22.70 18.48
N ARG A 85 0.09 23.39 18.76
CA ARG A 85 1.02 23.06 19.84
C ARG A 85 1.37 21.57 19.87
N VAL A 86 1.68 21.02 18.70
CA VAL A 86 1.98 19.60 18.58
C VAL A 86 3.25 19.30 19.33
N ASP A 87 3.16 18.31 20.22
CA ASP A 87 4.26 17.87 21.05
C ASP A 87 5.46 17.41 20.19
N ARG A 88 6.67 17.76 20.64
CA ARG A 88 7.91 17.45 19.93
C ARG A 88 8.16 15.95 19.91
N ASP A 89 7.94 15.28 21.03
CA ASP A 89 8.19 13.83 21.15
C ASP A 89 7.27 13.04 20.23
N PHE A 90 6.04 13.51 20.03
CA PHE A 90 5.13 12.99 19.02
C PHE A 90 5.69 13.13 17.58
N LEU A 91 6.27 14.28 17.23
CA LEU A 91 6.89 14.49 15.91
C LEU A 91 8.10 13.58 15.71
N VAL A 92 8.93 13.40 16.74
CA VAL A 92 10.06 12.46 16.75
C VAL A 92 9.57 11.03 16.52
N GLY A 93 8.51 10.61 17.22
CA GLY A 93 7.87 9.29 17.02
C GLY A 93 7.40 9.07 15.58
N LEU A 94 6.72 10.06 14.99
CA LEU A 94 6.32 10.00 13.57
C LEU A 94 7.52 9.90 12.62
N MET A 95 8.64 10.55 12.96
CA MET A 95 9.85 10.50 12.16
C MET A 95 10.55 9.14 12.21
N TYR A 96 10.55 8.45 13.36
CA TYR A 96 11.01 7.07 13.41
C TYR A 96 10.20 6.16 12.51
N ASP A 97 8.87 6.24 12.55
CA ASP A 97 8.02 5.41 11.69
C ASP A 97 8.23 5.71 10.20
N THR A 98 8.47 6.98 9.89
CA THR A 98 8.84 7.42 8.53
C THR A 98 10.19 6.85 8.10
N MET A 99 11.23 6.94 8.94
CA MET A 99 12.55 6.35 8.67
C MET A 99 12.48 4.82 8.51
N LYS A 100 11.67 4.12 9.32
CA LYS A 100 11.42 2.67 9.16
C LYS A 100 10.85 2.36 7.78
N ALA A 101 9.91 3.17 7.30
CA ALA A 101 9.34 3.01 5.96
C ALA A 101 10.41 3.23 4.87
N TYR A 102 11.26 4.26 4.98
CA TYR A 102 12.35 4.51 4.04
C TYR A 102 13.38 3.39 4.02
N ARG A 103 13.76 2.85 5.19
CA ARG A 103 14.60 1.66 5.28
C ARG A 103 13.95 0.44 4.62
N GLY A 104 12.63 0.31 4.72
CA GLY A 104 11.86 -0.71 4.02
C GLY A 104 11.99 -0.61 2.50
N ILE A 105 11.91 0.60 1.95
CA ILE A 105 12.13 0.88 0.53
C ILE A 105 13.57 0.54 0.13
N TRP A 106 14.55 1.05 0.89
CA TRP A 106 15.97 0.78 0.69
C TRP A 106 16.27 -0.72 0.64
N LYS A 107 15.75 -1.49 1.61
CA LYS A 107 15.96 -2.94 1.69
C LYS A 107 15.40 -3.68 0.47
N LYS A 108 14.27 -3.23 -0.08
CA LYS A 108 13.68 -3.82 -1.31
C LYS A 108 14.57 -3.61 -2.53
N MET A 109 15.39 -2.55 -2.56
CA MET A 109 16.30 -2.26 -3.67
C MET A 109 17.72 -2.79 -3.47
N GLN A 110 17.99 -3.50 -2.37
CA GLN A 110 19.29 -4.13 -2.16
C GLN A 110 19.40 -5.45 -2.93
N PRO A 111 20.58 -5.77 -3.49
CA PRO A 111 20.93 -7.09 -4.02
C PRO A 111 20.57 -8.22 -3.07
N GLN A 112 19.95 -9.26 -3.63
CA GLN A 112 19.63 -10.49 -2.90
C GLN A 112 20.22 -11.69 -3.65
N PHE A 113 20.59 -12.71 -2.89
CA PHE A 113 20.96 -14.00 -3.45
C PHE A 113 19.68 -14.76 -3.80
N ASN A 114 19.58 -15.22 -5.04
CA ASN A 114 18.51 -16.09 -5.48
C ASN A 114 18.98 -17.54 -5.34
N GLU A 115 18.37 -18.27 -4.41
CA GLU A 115 18.70 -19.68 -4.12
C GLU A 115 18.38 -20.61 -5.31
N GLU A 116 17.35 -20.31 -6.11
CA GLU A 116 16.94 -21.17 -7.23
C GLU A 116 17.89 -21.08 -8.42
N THR A 117 18.43 -19.89 -8.68
CA THR A 117 19.36 -19.66 -9.80
C THR A 117 20.81 -19.60 -9.36
N GLU A 118 21.09 -19.81 -8.06
CA GLU A 118 22.39 -19.62 -7.41
C GLU A 118 23.10 -18.31 -7.80
N HIS A 119 22.31 -17.27 -8.06
CA HIS A 119 22.79 -16.00 -8.62
C HIS A 119 22.66 -14.88 -7.60
N MET A 120 23.72 -14.11 -7.43
CA MET A 120 23.65 -12.87 -6.67
C MET A 120 23.19 -11.75 -7.60
N GLU A 121 22.03 -11.15 -7.29
CA GLU A 121 21.51 -10.04 -8.07
C GLU A 121 22.54 -8.92 -8.20
N THR A 122 22.67 -8.37 -9.40
CA THR A 122 23.37 -7.12 -9.62
C THR A 122 22.60 -5.96 -8.99
N PRO A 123 23.26 -4.83 -8.67
CA PRO A 123 22.57 -3.62 -8.21
C PRO A 123 21.46 -3.15 -9.16
N GLN A 124 21.61 -3.35 -10.46
CA GLN A 124 20.62 -3.00 -11.47
C GLN A 124 19.39 -3.91 -11.38
N GLU A 125 19.58 -5.22 -11.27
CA GLU A 125 18.48 -6.19 -11.11
C GLU A 125 17.68 -5.92 -9.83
N ALA A 126 18.37 -5.67 -8.71
CA ALA A 126 17.73 -5.35 -7.44
C ALA A 126 16.89 -4.07 -7.51
N ARG A 127 17.35 -3.05 -8.24
CA ARG A 127 16.60 -1.81 -8.49
C ARG A 127 15.36 -2.07 -9.34
N MET A 128 15.48 -2.85 -10.41
CA MET A 128 14.32 -3.19 -11.26
C MET A 128 13.27 -3.96 -10.45
N ARG A 129 13.69 -4.98 -9.68
CA ARG A 129 12.80 -5.72 -8.78
C ARG A 129 12.14 -4.82 -7.75
N GLY A 130 12.92 -3.98 -7.07
CA GLY A 130 12.39 -3.05 -6.07
C GLY A 130 11.40 -2.05 -6.65
N ALA A 131 11.70 -1.47 -7.82
CA ALA A 131 10.82 -0.54 -8.53
C ALA A 131 9.51 -1.21 -8.96
N GLN A 132 9.57 -2.42 -9.53
CA GLN A 132 8.38 -3.21 -9.88
C GLN A 132 7.52 -3.50 -8.64
N GLN A 133 8.12 -3.91 -7.53
CA GLN A 133 7.39 -4.17 -6.27
C GLN A 133 6.72 -2.91 -5.71
N ILE A 134 7.39 -1.76 -5.77
CA ILE A 134 6.83 -0.48 -5.34
C ILE A 134 5.68 -0.06 -6.25
N GLN A 135 5.87 -0.13 -7.57
CA GLN A 135 4.86 0.19 -8.56
C GLN A 135 3.63 -0.68 -8.38
N GLN A 136 3.80 -2.00 -8.24
CA GLN A 136 2.70 -2.93 -7.99
C GLN A 136 1.95 -2.57 -6.71
N HIS A 137 2.66 -2.33 -5.61
CA HIS A 137 2.04 -1.93 -4.35
C HIS A 137 1.26 -0.60 -4.48
N GLN A 138 1.78 0.38 -5.23
CA GLN A 138 1.08 1.64 -5.50
C GLN A 138 -0.19 1.40 -6.33
N LEU A 139 -0.14 0.54 -7.34
CA LEU A 139 -1.31 0.17 -8.15
C LEU A 139 -2.37 -0.53 -7.31
N ASP A 140 -1.97 -1.49 -6.47
CA ASP A 140 -2.89 -2.23 -5.61
C ASP A 140 -3.54 -1.32 -4.56
N THR A 141 -2.76 -0.37 -4.01
CA THR A 141 -3.26 0.65 -3.07
C THR A 141 -4.26 1.59 -3.76
N LYS A 142 -3.97 2.03 -4.99
CA LYS A 142 -4.87 2.87 -5.78
C LYS A 142 -6.17 2.13 -6.10
N SER A 143 -6.10 0.85 -6.48
CA SER A 143 -7.27 0.01 -6.77
C SER A 143 -8.18 -0.14 -5.55
N THR A 144 -7.60 -0.48 -4.40
CA THR A 144 -8.33 -0.58 -3.12
C THR A 144 -8.98 0.76 -2.73
N SER A 145 -8.22 1.86 -2.86
CA SER A 145 -8.71 3.20 -2.56
C SER A 145 -9.84 3.64 -3.49
N ALA A 146 -9.76 3.30 -4.77
CA ALA A 146 -10.79 3.61 -5.75
C ALA A 146 -12.10 2.88 -5.43
N LYS A 147 -12.05 1.56 -5.22
CA LYS A 147 -13.22 0.76 -4.83
C LYS A 147 -13.85 1.29 -3.55
N ARG A 148 -13.05 1.54 -2.50
CA ARG A 148 -13.52 2.13 -1.24
C ARG A 148 -14.23 3.47 -1.46
N ARG A 149 -13.65 4.36 -2.28
CA ARG A 149 -14.21 5.69 -2.57
C ARG A 149 -15.55 5.60 -3.28
N VAL A 150 -15.66 4.72 -4.28
CA VAL A 150 -16.92 4.49 -5.01
C VAL A 150 -17.99 3.96 -4.05
N THR A 151 -17.66 2.93 -3.26
CA THR A 151 -18.61 2.38 -2.27
C THR A 151 -19.10 3.44 -1.28
N VAL A 152 -18.21 4.29 -0.75
CA VAL A 152 -18.60 5.39 0.16
C VAL A 152 -19.49 6.41 -0.54
N LYS A 153 -19.10 6.88 -1.73
CA LYS A 153 -19.88 7.83 -2.53
C LYS A 153 -21.28 7.29 -2.84
N THR A 154 -21.39 6.02 -3.21
CA THR A 154 -22.68 5.38 -3.50
C THR A 154 -23.56 5.30 -2.25
N ILE A 155 -22.98 5.00 -1.08
CA ILE A 155 -23.71 5.07 0.20
C ILE A 155 -24.25 6.48 0.42
N ASP A 156 -23.41 7.50 0.30
CA ASP A 156 -23.78 8.89 0.56
C ASP A 156 -24.93 9.35 -0.37
N ILE A 157 -24.82 9.05 -1.67
CA ILE A 157 -25.87 9.37 -2.66
C ILE A 157 -27.19 8.68 -2.30
N LYS A 158 -27.16 7.40 -1.90
CA LYS A 158 -28.36 6.63 -1.56
C LYS A 158 -29.03 7.12 -0.27
N VAL A 159 -28.22 7.46 0.73
CA VAL A 159 -28.70 8.07 1.99
C VAL A 159 -29.33 9.43 1.72
N LEU A 160 -28.67 10.30 0.95
CA LEU A 160 -29.19 11.63 0.62
C LEU A 160 -30.43 11.57 -0.28
N GLY A 161 -30.46 10.64 -1.24
CA GLY A 161 -31.55 10.48 -2.19
C GLY A 161 -32.77 9.70 -1.67
N GLY A 162 -32.80 9.33 -0.38
CA GLY A 162 -33.91 8.60 0.24
C GLY A 162 -34.10 7.16 -0.24
N ARG A 163 -33.18 6.62 -1.06
CA ARG A 163 -33.22 5.24 -1.57
C ARG A 163 -32.46 4.33 -0.61
N SER A 164 -33.12 3.91 0.45
CA SER A 164 -32.50 3.17 1.56
C SER A 164 -32.39 1.65 1.33
N GLY A 165 -33.07 1.10 0.32
CA GLY A 165 -33.28 -0.36 0.17
C GLY A 165 -32.01 -1.20 0.14
N ASP A 166 -30.93 -0.72 -0.47
CA ASP A 166 -29.66 -1.45 -0.62
C ASP A 166 -28.48 -0.81 0.15
N VAL A 167 -28.71 0.23 0.96
CA VAL A 167 -27.64 0.90 1.73
C VAL A 167 -26.92 -0.07 2.66
N ALA A 168 -27.65 -1.02 3.27
CA ALA A 168 -27.08 -2.05 4.11
C ALA A 168 -26.08 -2.93 3.32
N THR A 169 -26.44 -3.30 2.10
CA THR A 169 -25.58 -4.05 1.17
C THR A 169 -24.30 -3.28 0.87
N TRP A 170 -24.39 -1.99 0.54
CA TRP A 170 -23.21 -1.16 0.26
C TRP A 170 -22.31 -0.97 1.49
N LYS A 171 -22.88 -0.78 2.68
CA LYS A 171 -22.11 -0.75 3.94
C LYS A 171 -21.39 -2.07 4.19
N ARG A 172 -22.02 -3.20 3.84
CA ARG A 172 -21.41 -4.52 3.97
C ARG A 172 -20.28 -4.75 2.96
N LEU A 173 -20.45 -4.30 1.71
CA LEU A 173 -19.37 -4.27 0.70
C LEU A 173 -18.19 -3.43 1.18
N LEU A 174 -18.44 -2.28 1.80
CA LEU A 174 -17.40 -1.42 2.36
C LEU A 174 -16.61 -2.14 3.46
N GLN A 175 -17.29 -2.82 4.39
CA GLN A 175 -16.64 -3.64 5.43
C GLN A 175 -15.79 -4.76 4.81
N MET A 176 -16.31 -5.42 3.78
CA MET A 176 -15.58 -6.48 3.09
C MET A 176 -14.31 -5.96 2.42
N ILE A 177 -14.39 -4.85 1.69
CA ILE A 177 -13.22 -4.20 1.05
C ILE A 177 -12.18 -3.81 2.11
N GLN A 178 -12.61 -3.32 3.27
CA GLN A 178 -11.73 -2.97 4.39
C GLN A 178 -11.04 -4.20 5.00
N LEU A 179 -11.75 -5.31 5.15
CA LEU A 179 -11.18 -6.57 5.64
C LEU A 179 -10.15 -7.13 4.66
N LEU A 180 -10.51 -7.18 3.37
CA LEU A 180 -9.64 -7.68 2.29
C LEU A 180 -8.36 -6.85 2.14
N GLY A 181 -8.46 -5.53 2.31
CA GLY A 181 -7.33 -4.62 2.14
C GLY A 181 -6.70 -4.73 0.75
N VAL A 182 -5.42 -4.38 0.67
CA VAL A 182 -4.65 -4.39 -0.59
C VAL A 182 -4.45 -5.81 -1.11
N ALA A 183 -4.07 -6.73 -0.23
CA ALA A 183 -3.80 -8.13 -0.59
C ALA A 183 -5.05 -8.91 -1.02
N GLY A 184 -6.25 -8.46 -0.63
CA GLY A 184 -7.51 -9.03 -1.09
C GLY A 184 -8.05 -8.42 -2.38
N MET A 185 -7.32 -7.53 -3.04
CA MET A 185 -7.62 -7.09 -4.41
C MET A 185 -7.00 -8.03 -5.43
N SER A 186 -7.67 -8.22 -6.57
CA SER A 186 -7.10 -8.98 -7.68
C SER A 186 -5.95 -8.20 -8.33
N SER A 187 -4.90 -8.88 -8.76
CA SER A 187 -3.86 -8.29 -9.60
C SER A 187 -4.36 -8.14 -11.04
N GLU A 188 -3.84 -7.14 -11.76
CA GLU A 188 -4.26 -6.81 -13.12
C GLU A 188 -3.05 -6.80 -14.05
N GLU A 189 -3.18 -7.40 -15.22
CA GLU A 189 -2.23 -7.25 -16.33
C GLU A 189 -2.85 -6.33 -17.38
N GLU A 190 -2.05 -5.38 -17.87
CA GLU A 190 -2.48 -4.42 -18.88
C GLU A 190 -2.16 -4.95 -20.28
N ASP A 191 -3.19 -5.05 -21.10
CA ASP A 191 -3.14 -5.37 -22.51
C ASP A 191 -3.71 -4.21 -23.34
N GLU A 192 -3.39 -4.20 -24.63
CA GLU A 192 -4.06 -3.34 -25.60
C GLU A 192 -5.07 -4.14 -26.42
N LEU A 193 -6.30 -3.64 -26.48
CA LEU A 193 -7.35 -4.14 -27.34
C LEU A 193 -7.63 -3.08 -28.41
N ILE A 194 -7.53 -3.47 -29.67
CA ILE A 194 -7.92 -2.61 -30.79
C ILE A 194 -9.45 -2.70 -30.94
N VAL A 195 -10.16 -1.60 -30.68
CA VAL A 195 -11.61 -1.49 -30.87
C VAL A 195 -11.86 -0.53 -32.04
N GLY A 196 -12.07 -1.09 -33.23
CA GLY A 196 -12.02 -0.32 -34.48
C GLY A 196 -10.58 0.02 -34.86
N ASP A 197 -10.28 1.29 -35.12
CA ASP A 197 -8.92 1.79 -35.41
C ASP A 197 -8.22 2.44 -34.19
N LEU A 198 -8.82 2.33 -33.00
CA LEU A 198 -8.31 2.99 -31.79
C LEU A 198 -7.79 1.97 -30.77
N PRO A 199 -6.55 2.14 -30.26
CA PRO A 199 -6.05 1.33 -29.16
C PRO A 199 -6.82 1.69 -27.88
N SER A 200 -7.42 0.67 -27.26
CA SER A 200 -8.12 0.76 -25.99
C SER A 200 -7.43 -0.13 -24.97
N LYS A 201 -7.29 0.36 -23.73
CA LYS A 201 -6.70 -0.44 -22.65
C LYS A 201 -7.65 -1.55 -22.21
N LEU A 202 -7.10 -2.74 -22.01
CA LEU A 202 -7.77 -3.93 -21.51
C LEU A 202 -7.03 -4.42 -20.26
N TYR A 203 -7.76 -4.72 -19.19
CA TYR A 203 -7.17 -5.28 -17.99
C TYR A 203 -7.58 -6.75 -17.82
N ARG A 204 -6.61 -7.66 -17.85
CA ARG A 204 -6.80 -9.07 -17.49
C ARG A 204 -6.66 -9.21 -15.98
N ILE A 205 -7.74 -9.62 -15.34
CA ILE A 205 -7.80 -9.75 -13.90
C ILE A 205 -7.38 -11.17 -13.52
N LYS A 206 -6.34 -11.28 -12.68
CA LYS A 206 -5.88 -12.53 -12.08
C LYS A 206 -6.49 -12.69 -10.68
N LEU A 207 -7.28 -13.74 -10.49
CA LEU A 207 -8.07 -13.94 -9.27
C LEU A 207 -7.24 -14.55 -8.13
N CYS A 208 -7.44 -14.06 -6.91
CA CYS A 208 -6.84 -14.63 -5.71
C CYS A 208 -7.43 -16.03 -5.43
N ILE A 209 -6.63 -17.10 -5.57
CA ILE A 209 -7.10 -18.48 -5.39
C ILE A 209 -7.60 -18.79 -3.98
N TRP A 210 -7.07 -18.07 -2.98
CA TRP A 210 -7.44 -18.24 -1.59
C TRP A 210 -8.77 -17.59 -1.23
N ARG A 211 -9.26 -16.66 -2.06
CA ARG A 211 -10.43 -15.84 -1.76
C ARG A 211 -11.70 -16.58 -2.13
N GLU A 212 -12.71 -16.48 -1.26
CA GLU A 212 -14.02 -17.09 -1.49
C GLU A 212 -14.61 -16.64 -2.84
N PRO A 213 -15.04 -17.56 -3.73
CA PRO A 213 -15.43 -17.24 -5.11
C PRO A 213 -16.53 -16.16 -5.22
N ARG A 214 -17.54 -16.19 -4.34
CA ARG A 214 -18.63 -15.19 -4.31
C ARG A 214 -18.13 -13.76 -4.09
N VAL A 215 -16.96 -13.59 -3.46
CA VAL A 215 -16.35 -12.27 -3.28
C VAL A 215 -15.97 -11.63 -4.62
N VAL A 216 -15.66 -12.44 -5.63
CA VAL A 216 -15.38 -11.95 -6.98
C VAL A 216 -16.59 -11.23 -7.55
N ASP A 217 -17.79 -11.77 -7.39
CA ASP A 217 -19.03 -11.15 -7.88
C ASP A 217 -19.34 -9.85 -7.15
N TYR A 218 -19.15 -9.79 -5.83
CA TYR A 218 -19.31 -8.55 -5.06
C TYR A 218 -18.32 -7.47 -5.51
N LEU A 219 -17.07 -7.83 -5.78
CA LEU A 219 -16.07 -6.88 -6.27
C LEU A 219 -16.36 -6.44 -7.72
N ARG A 220 -16.92 -7.33 -8.56
CA ARG A 220 -17.41 -7.00 -9.89
C ARG A 220 -18.54 -5.97 -9.81
N PHE A 221 -19.50 -6.15 -8.91
CA PHE A 221 -20.59 -5.19 -8.71
C PHE A 221 -20.08 -3.77 -8.39
N VAL A 222 -19.01 -3.65 -7.58
CA VAL A 222 -18.37 -2.34 -7.31
C VAL A 222 -17.64 -1.80 -8.54
N ASP A 223 -17.03 -2.66 -9.35
CA ASP A 223 -16.39 -2.27 -10.60
C ASP A 223 -17.41 -1.78 -11.63
N ASP A 224 -18.57 -2.44 -11.75
CA ASP A 224 -19.65 -2.05 -12.65
C ASP A 224 -20.22 -0.69 -12.28
N GLN A 225 -20.42 -0.43 -10.97
CA GLN A 225 -20.79 0.91 -10.51
C GLN A 225 -19.70 1.95 -10.84
N THR A 226 -18.43 1.59 -10.71
CA THR A 226 -17.30 2.48 -11.08
C THR A 226 -17.31 2.78 -12.59
N PHE A 227 -17.62 1.78 -13.41
CA PHE A 227 -17.74 1.91 -14.86
C PHE A 227 -18.87 2.86 -15.23
N LEU A 228 -20.07 2.67 -14.66
CA LEU A 228 -21.23 3.54 -14.84
C LEU A 228 -20.93 4.99 -14.43
N ASP A 229 -20.34 5.19 -13.24
CA ASP A 229 -19.93 6.51 -12.76
C ASP A 229 -18.99 7.21 -13.77
N LYS A 230 -18.00 6.48 -14.32
CA LYS A 230 -17.04 7.02 -15.28
C LYS A 230 -17.63 7.31 -16.66
N GLN A 231 -18.67 6.60 -17.09
CA GLN A 231 -19.35 6.91 -18.34
C GLN A 231 -20.04 8.28 -18.31
N THR A 232 -20.49 8.72 -17.13
CA THR A 232 -21.20 9.99 -16.96
C THR A 232 -20.28 11.18 -16.68
N GLN A 233 -18.98 10.96 -16.45
CA GLN A 233 -18.03 12.01 -16.09
C GLN A 233 -17.05 12.32 -17.23
N PRO A 234 -16.67 13.60 -17.43
CA PRO A 234 -15.63 13.96 -18.38
C PRO A 234 -14.27 13.40 -17.93
N GLY A 235 -13.57 12.73 -18.85
CA GLY A 235 -12.25 12.15 -18.60
C GLY A 235 -12.00 10.84 -19.35
N PRO A 236 -10.89 10.14 -19.06
CA PRO A 236 -10.59 8.85 -19.67
C PRO A 236 -11.69 7.84 -19.35
N LYS A 237 -12.25 7.22 -20.40
CA LYS A 237 -13.25 6.17 -20.26
C LYS A 237 -12.68 4.98 -19.47
N ALA A 238 -13.55 4.28 -18.77
CA ALA A 238 -13.17 3.07 -18.06
C ALA A 238 -12.71 1.99 -19.06
N ALA A 239 -11.53 1.42 -18.80
CA ALA A 239 -10.99 0.29 -19.57
C ALA A 239 -11.82 -0.97 -19.31
N ALA A 240 -11.90 -1.84 -20.33
CA ALA A 240 -12.55 -3.13 -20.22
C ALA A 240 -11.75 -4.03 -19.25
N ARG A 241 -12.46 -4.91 -18.54
CA ARG A 241 -11.88 -5.79 -17.52
C ARG A 241 -12.35 -7.22 -17.73
N ILE A 242 -11.44 -8.12 -18.09
CA ILE A 242 -11.74 -9.54 -18.34
C ILE A 242 -11.30 -10.37 -17.14
N ARG A 243 -12.23 -11.18 -16.61
CA ARG A 243 -12.01 -12.14 -15.53
C ARG A 243 -12.17 -13.54 -16.13
N ASP A 244 -11.11 -14.05 -16.75
CA ASP A 244 -11.09 -15.39 -17.34
C ASP A 244 -10.21 -16.30 -16.48
N PRO A 245 -10.65 -17.53 -16.11
CA PRO A 245 -9.78 -18.54 -15.51
C PRO A 245 -8.46 -18.76 -16.26
N ALA A 246 -8.45 -18.59 -17.59
CA ALA A 246 -7.26 -18.68 -18.44
C ALA A 246 -6.22 -17.58 -18.17
N ASN A 247 -6.59 -16.49 -17.50
CA ASN A 247 -5.64 -15.46 -17.07
C ASN A 247 -4.64 -15.98 -16.03
N GLY A 248 -4.89 -17.15 -15.43
CA GLY A 248 -4.06 -17.72 -14.37
C GLY A 248 -4.33 -17.10 -12.99
N PRO A 249 -3.77 -17.70 -11.93
CA PRO A 249 -4.01 -17.27 -10.56
C PRO A 249 -3.28 -15.96 -10.25
N GLY A 250 -3.89 -15.14 -9.39
CA GLY A 250 -3.23 -13.99 -8.79
C GLY A 250 -2.16 -14.41 -7.81
N VAL A 251 -1.09 -13.62 -7.71
CA VAL A 251 0.07 -13.87 -6.83
C VAL A 251 -0.10 -13.35 -5.40
N ALA A 252 -1.21 -12.68 -5.11
CA ALA A 252 -1.43 -12.04 -3.82
C ALA A 252 -1.61 -13.08 -2.69
N LEU A 253 -0.78 -12.98 -1.66
CA LEU A 253 -0.87 -13.82 -0.47
C LEU A 253 -2.14 -13.53 0.33
N ALA A 254 -2.65 -14.56 1.00
CA ALA A 254 -3.80 -14.46 1.88
C ALA A 254 -3.51 -13.52 3.08
N PRO A 255 -4.34 -12.49 3.34
CA PRO A 255 -4.17 -11.62 4.49
C PRO A 255 -4.39 -12.38 5.81
N ARG A 256 -3.61 -11.99 6.83
CA ARG A 256 -3.77 -12.51 8.20
C ARG A 256 -5.00 -11.91 8.87
N GLY A 257 -5.66 -12.66 9.74
CA GLY A 257 -6.78 -12.16 10.54
C GLY A 257 -8.12 -12.03 9.80
N LEU A 258 -8.24 -12.60 8.60
CA LEU A 258 -9.53 -12.61 7.90
C LEU A 258 -10.52 -13.58 8.56
N PRO A 259 -11.83 -13.26 8.55
CA PRO A 259 -12.89 -14.22 8.84
C PRO A 259 -12.80 -15.46 7.95
N LYS A 260 -13.08 -16.64 8.52
CA LYS A 260 -13.05 -17.93 7.79
C LYS A 260 -13.89 -17.91 6.51
N SER A 261 -15.02 -17.22 6.52
CA SER A 261 -15.95 -17.11 5.40
C SER A 261 -15.42 -16.38 4.17
N LEU A 262 -14.33 -15.62 4.29
CA LEU A 262 -13.70 -14.94 3.14
C LEU A 262 -12.65 -15.81 2.44
N PHE A 263 -12.38 -17.02 2.96
CA PHE A 263 -11.50 -17.99 2.34
C PHE A 263 -12.28 -18.99 1.50
N ASN A 264 -11.73 -19.33 0.34
CA ASN A 264 -12.15 -20.48 -0.44
C ASN A 264 -11.89 -21.75 0.38
N SER A 265 -12.96 -22.49 0.66
CA SER A 265 -12.92 -23.71 1.47
C SER A 265 -12.03 -24.82 0.88
N GLU A 266 -12.01 -24.97 -0.45
CA GLU A 266 -11.18 -25.98 -1.12
C GLU A 266 -9.70 -25.63 -1.05
N TRP A 267 -9.38 -24.34 -1.21
CA TRP A 267 -8.01 -23.85 -1.05
C TRP A 267 -7.56 -24.03 0.39
N LEU A 268 -8.41 -23.65 1.36
CA LEU A 268 -8.09 -23.72 2.78
C LEU A 268 -7.86 -25.17 3.25
N ALA A 269 -8.52 -26.16 2.65
CA ALA A 269 -8.30 -27.58 2.92
C ALA A 269 -6.94 -28.11 2.43
N LYS A 270 -6.33 -27.46 1.43
CA LYS A 270 -5.03 -27.84 0.85
C LYS A 270 -3.84 -27.15 1.53
N VAL A 271 -4.11 -26.17 2.40
CA VAL A 271 -3.10 -25.38 3.10
C VAL A 271 -2.40 -26.21 4.18
N THR A 272 -1.08 -26.07 4.29
CA THR A 272 -0.30 -26.74 5.33
C THR A 272 -0.68 -26.27 6.74
N PRO A 273 -0.59 -27.13 7.77
CA PRO A 273 -0.93 -26.74 9.14
C PRO A 273 -0.13 -25.54 9.67
N GLY A 274 1.15 -25.44 9.28
CA GLY A 274 2.01 -24.31 9.64
C GLY A 274 1.48 -23.00 9.08
N TYR A 275 1.18 -22.96 7.77
CA TYR A 275 0.64 -21.76 7.14
C TYR A 275 -0.76 -21.42 7.66
N MET A 276 -1.60 -22.43 7.97
CA MET A 276 -2.90 -22.21 8.60
C MET A 276 -2.79 -21.47 9.95
N LYS A 277 -1.77 -21.78 10.75
CA LYS A 277 -1.48 -21.07 12.01
C LYS A 277 -1.06 -19.62 11.76
N GLU A 278 -0.26 -19.37 10.73
CA GLU A 278 0.18 -18.03 10.36
C GLU A 278 -0.95 -17.13 9.85
N LEU A 279 -1.94 -17.69 9.16
CA LEU A 279 -3.13 -16.95 8.70
C LEU A 279 -3.89 -16.32 9.88
N ASN A 280 -3.77 -16.88 11.09
CA ASN A 280 -4.43 -16.39 12.30
C ASN A 280 -5.92 -16.06 12.04
N ILE A 281 -6.65 -17.05 11.52
CA ILE A 281 -8.04 -16.88 11.05
C ILE A 281 -8.89 -16.28 12.18
N SER A 282 -9.58 -15.19 11.87
CA SER A 282 -10.38 -14.48 12.84
C SER A 282 -11.61 -15.29 13.24
N LYS A 283 -11.90 -15.28 14.54
CA LYS A 283 -13.12 -15.86 15.12
C LYS A 283 -14.37 -15.03 14.81
N LYS A 284 -14.21 -13.80 14.31
CA LYS A 284 -15.34 -12.94 13.96
C LYS A 284 -16.05 -13.53 12.74
N ALA A 285 -17.34 -13.79 12.87
CA ALA A 285 -18.17 -14.17 11.73
C ALA A 285 -18.32 -12.99 10.78
N PHE A 286 -18.14 -13.24 9.48
CA PHE A 286 -18.53 -12.33 8.42
C PHE A 286 -19.47 -13.08 7.48
N GLU A 287 -20.77 -12.90 7.66
CA GLU A 287 -21.76 -13.44 6.75
C GLU A 287 -21.62 -12.78 5.38
N LEU A 288 -21.35 -13.62 4.37
CA LEU A 288 -21.52 -13.28 2.97
C LEU A 288 -23.00 -13.34 2.66
N PHE A 289 -23.53 -12.27 2.11
CA PHE A 289 -24.94 -12.11 1.81
C PHE A 289 -25.19 -12.58 0.39
N VAL A 290 -26.33 -13.20 0.09
CA VAL A 290 -26.72 -13.42 -1.31
C VAL A 290 -26.67 -12.05 -1.98
N ALA A 291 -25.81 -11.90 -2.98
CA ALA A 291 -25.71 -10.63 -3.68
C ALA A 291 -27.13 -10.28 -4.14
N ALA A 292 -27.55 -9.03 -3.96
CA ALA A 292 -28.81 -8.55 -4.53
C ALA A 292 -28.74 -8.49 -6.09
N THR A 293 -27.91 -9.32 -6.72
CA THR A 293 -27.84 -9.52 -8.17
C THR A 293 -29.11 -10.18 -8.71
N ASP A 294 -29.92 -10.80 -7.85
CA ASP A 294 -31.18 -11.44 -8.25
C ASP A 294 -32.41 -10.52 -8.10
N ARG A 295 -32.27 -9.25 -7.68
CA ARG A 295 -33.42 -8.36 -7.40
C ARG A 295 -33.23 -6.88 -7.78
N MET A 296 -32.46 -6.56 -8.81
CA MET A 296 -32.45 -5.25 -9.47
C MET A 296 -32.26 -5.41 -10.97
#